data_AF-A0A7Z2XBQ5-F1
#
_entry.id   AF-A0A7Z2XBQ5-F1
#
_cell.length_a   1.000
_cell.length_b   1.000
_cell.length_c   1.000
_cell.angle_alpha   90.00
_cell.angle_beta   90.00
_cell.angle_gamma   90.00
#
_symmetry.space_group_name_H-M   'P 1'
#
loop_
_entity.id
_entity.type
_entity.pdbx_description
1 polymer ?
#
loop_
_entity_poly.entity_id
_entity_poly.type
_entity_poly.pdbx_seq_one_letter_code
_entity_poly.pdbx_strand_id
1 'polypeptide(L)'
;MDVSDPVDHTPVASFRQSSVAGEWEQVVDAPSPVVRPARSLRKLQADAEALLKKEAMVSRQVSKEAQSSNTPISAQAQLTHLAEAMNEVAGKIRDTLITQGKKPDVTAEQLLDALGNASSRLVEQGKQVRIDIILRNPPEEARIDYLKSQGQVDILLVEGRIKLKHDNDYLQEYVIRDTSRKAVAYAHFHYPAQDTPNASYSAAHLKLPEQRYLNFRSLADMPESRVLAVYYARISTRLAEPLFLSVTQSIPRRSRQQYW
;
A
#
# COMPACT_ATOMS: atom_id res chain seq x y z
N MET A 1 -33.05 -18.94 -39.09
CA MET A 1 -33.55 -19.71 -40.24
C MET A 1 -32.32 -20.05 -41.07
N ASP A 2 -32.14 -21.33 -41.33
CA ASP A 2 -30.96 -21.82 -42.03
C ASP A 2 -31.34 -22.11 -43.48
N VAL A 3 -30.53 -21.61 -44.40
CA VAL A 3 -30.66 -21.91 -45.83
C VAL A 3 -29.68 -23.02 -46.13
N SER A 4 -30.21 -24.17 -46.53
CA SER A 4 -29.42 -25.36 -46.89
C SER A 4 -29.30 -25.50 -48.41
N ASP A 5 -28.18 -26.02 -48.87
CA ASP A 5 -27.96 -26.37 -50.27
C ASP A 5 -28.95 -27.48 -50.69
N PRO A 6 -29.66 -27.36 -51.82
CA PRO A 6 -30.66 -28.34 -52.24
C PRO A 6 -30.08 -29.67 -52.73
N VAL A 7 -28.76 -29.78 -52.93
CA VAL A 7 -28.09 -30.98 -53.44
C VAL A 7 -27.53 -31.86 -52.32
N ASP A 8 -27.00 -31.26 -51.24
CA ASP A 8 -26.38 -32.00 -50.14
C ASP A 8 -26.92 -31.63 -48.74
N HIS A 9 -27.90 -30.74 -48.68
CA HIS A 9 -28.54 -30.25 -47.45
C HIS A 9 -27.58 -29.64 -46.43
N THR A 10 -26.37 -29.22 -46.83
CA THR A 10 -25.46 -28.51 -45.94
C THR A 10 -25.93 -27.06 -45.74
N PRO A 11 -25.92 -26.52 -44.50
CA PRO A 11 -26.32 -25.15 -44.24
C PRO A 11 -25.28 -24.19 -44.83
N VAL A 12 -25.69 -23.39 -45.82
CA VAL A 12 -24.82 -22.44 -46.54
C VAL A 12 -24.83 -21.05 -45.90
N ALA A 13 -25.91 -20.72 -45.17
CA ALA A 13 -26.03 -19.48 -44.41
C ALA A 13 -27.09 -19.59 -43.30
N SER A 14 -26.78 -19.03 -42.14
CA SER A 14 -27.71 -18.89 -41.02
C SER A 14 -28.13 -17.43 -40.85
N PHE A 15 -29.44 -17.19 -40.87
CA PHE A 15 -30.04 -15.86 -40.72
C PHE A 15 -30.81 -15.78 -39.40
N ARG A 16 -30.64 -14.67 -38.66
CA ARG A 16 -31.49 -14.35 -37.51
C ARG A 16 -32.49 -13.28 -37.92
N GLN A 17 -33.71 -13.38 -37.39
CA GLN A 17 -34.73 -12.36 -37.64
C GLN A 17 -34.34 -11.09 -36.88
N SER A 18 -34.23 -9.97 -37.59
CA SER A 18 -33.97 -8.66 -36.96
C SER A 18 -35.23 -8.19 -36.22
N SER A 19 -35.06 -7.31 -35.23
CA SER A 19 -36.17 -6.69 -34.48
C SER A 19 -37.01 -5.71 -35.31
N VAL A 20 -36.63 -5.48 -36.58
CA VAL A 20 -37.38 -4.67 -37.55
C VAL A 20 -38.16 -5.60 -38.48
N ALA A 21 -39.47 -5.38 -38.61
CA ALA A 21 -40.35 -6.24 -39.40
C ALA A 21 -39.94 -6.23 -40.89
N GLY A 22 -39.45 -7.37 -41.38
CA GLY A 22 -39.12 -7.59 -42.80
C GLY A 22 -37.63 -7.72 -43.12
N GLU A 23 -36.73 -7.53 -42.16
CA GLU A 23 -35.28 -7.65 -42.39
C GLU A 23 -34.66 -8.87 -41.70
N TRP A 24 -33.85 -9.62 -42.45
CA TRP A 24 -33.08 -10.77 -41.96
C TRP A 24 -31.60 -10.39 -41.91
N GLU A 25 -30.96 -10.60 -40.77
CA GLU A 25 -29.55 -10.29 -40.57
C GLU A 25 -28.73 -11.58 -40.64
N GLN A 26 -27.70 -11.61 -41.49
CA GLN A 26 -26.80 -12.76 -41.64
C GLN A 26 -25.92 -12.87 -40.40
N VAL A 27 -25.91 -14.04 -39.75
CA VAL A 27 -25.01 -14.31 -38.63
C VAL A 27 -23.63 -14.60 -39.20
N VAL A 28 -22.77 -13.58 -39.21
CA VAL A 28 -21.34 -13.76 -39.51
C VAL A 28 -20.68 -14.27 -38.24
N ASP A 29 -20.30 -15.55 -38.21
CA ASP A 29 -19.57 -16.13 -37.08
C ASP A 29 -18.32 -15.28 -36.80
N ALA A 30 -18.20 -14.80 -35.57
CA ALA A 30 -17.01 -14.09 -35.13
C ALA A 30 -15.79 -15.03 -35.26
N PRO A 31 -14.66 -14.57 -35.82
CA PRO A 31 -13.47 -15.41 -35.95
C PRO A 31 -13.06 -15.91 -34.56
N SER A 32 -12.90 -17.24 -34.45
CA SER A 32 -12.47 -17.89 -33.21
C SER A 32 -11.18 -17.23 -32.68
N PRO A 33 -11.05 -17.00 -31.36
CA PRO A 33 -9.88 -16.34 -30.80
C PRO A 33 -8.63 -17.16 -31.13
N VAL A 34 -7.61 -16.49 -31.68
CA VAL A 34 -6.32 -17.11 -32.01
C VAL A 34 -5.65 -17.57 -30.73
N VAL A 35 -5.67 -18.88 -30.47
CA VAL A 35 -4.95 -19.49 -29.35
C VAL A 35 -3.45 -19.36 -29.61
N ARG A 36 -2.77 -18.50 -28.85
CA ARG A 36 -1.30 -18.40 -28.93
C ARG A 36 -0.68 -19.72 -28.44
N PRO A 37 0.31 -20.28 -29.15
CA PRO A 37 0.94 -21.53 -28.71
C PRO A 37 1.59 -21.35 -27.34
N ALA A 38 1.29 -22.27 -26.42
CA ALA A 38 1.86 -22.29 -25.08
C ALA A 38 3.40 -22.37 -25.16
N ARG A 39 4.11 -21.59 -24.32
CA ARG A 39 5.57 -21.70 -24.20
C ARG A 39 5.93 -23.13 -23.77
N SER A 40 7.04 -23.67 -24.29
CA SER A 40 7.47 -25.01 -23.90
C SER A 40 7.87 -25.04 -22.42
N LEU A 41 7.58 -26.16 -21.74
CA LEU A 41 7.90 -26.37 -20.32
C LEU A 41 9.37 -26.06 -19.99
N ARG A 42 10.30 -26.49 -20.85
CA ARG A 42 11.74 -26.24 -20.70
C ARG A 42 12.08 -24.74 -20.68
N LYS A 43 11.39 -23.91 -21.47
CA LYS A 43 11.61 -22.46 -21.47
C LYS A 43 11.08 -21.83 -20.17
N LEU A 44 9.92 -22.29 -19.69
CA LEU A 44 9.38 -21.83 -18.41
C LEU A 44 10.27 -22.19 -17.23
N GLN A 45 10.86 -23.39 -17.23
CA GLN A 45 11.85 -23.80 -16.22
C GLN A 45 13.12 -22.93 -16.26
N ALA A 46 13.62 -22.61 -17.46
CA ALA A 46 14.77 -21.70 -17.60
C ALA A 46 14.44 -20.27 -17.13
N ASP A 47 13.24 -19.77 -17.43
CA ASP A 47 12.75 -18.47 -16.94
C ASP A 47 12.68 -18.46 -15.39
N ALA A 48 12.18 -19.53 -14.79
CA ALA A 48 12.11 -19.70 -13.34
C ALA A 48 13.50 -19.64 -12.67
N GLU A 49 14.47 -20.40 -13.18
CA GLU A 49 15.85 -20.37 -12.68
C GLU A 49 16.47 -18.97 -12.80
N ALA A 50 16.20 -18.26 -13.91
CA ALA A 50 16.69 -16.91 -14.12
C ALA A 50 16.09 -15.92 -13.11
N LEU A 51 14.80 -16.07 -12.76
CA LEU A 51 14.16 -15.25 -11.73
C LEU A 51 14.75 -15.52 -10.34
N LEU A 52 14.96 -16.79 -9.98
CA LEU A 52 15.59 -17.17 -8.71
C LEU A 52 17.01 -16.59 -8.58
N LYS A 53 17.80 -16.60 -9.67
CA LYS A 53 19.13 -15.99 -9.69
C LYS A 53 19.09 -14.47 -9.50
N LYS A 54 18.00 -13.80 -9.90
CA LYS A 54 17.83 -12.34 -9.75
C LYS A 54 17.41 -11.92 -8.35
N GLU A 55 16.77 -12.79 -7.56
CA GLU A 55 16.22 -12.49 -6.23
C GLU A 55 17.22 -11.71 -5.36
N ALA A 56 18.41 -12.29 -5.15
CA ALA A 56 19.42 -11.72 -4.25
C ALA A 56 19.97 -10.38 -4.75
N MET A 57 20.12 -10.21 -6.07
CA MET A 57 20.61 -8.97 -6.67
C MET A 57 19.60 -7.83 -6.47
N VAL A 58 18.35 -8.06 -6.85
CA VAL A 58 17.27 -7.05 -6.73
C VAL A 58 17.05 -6.71 -5.26
N SER A 59 17.01 -7.70 -4.38
CA SER A 59 16.85 -7.51 -2.93
C SER A 59 17.95 -6.63 -2.33
N ARG A 60 19.22 -6.85 -2.72
CA ARG A 60 20.35 -6.02 -2.26
C ARG A 60 20.27 -4.60 -2.81
N GLN A 61 19.92 -4.45 -4.09
CA GLN A 61 19.82 -3.15 -4.73
C GLN A 61 18.72 -2.29 -4.06
N VAL A 62 17.51 -2.84 -3.93
CA VAL A 62 16.39 -2.15 -3.27
C VAL A 62 16.72 -1.79 -1.83
N SER A 63 17.36 -2.70 -1.09
CA SER A 63 17.75 -2.43 0.32
C SER A 63 18.77 -1.29 0.42
N LYS A 64 19.70 -1.18 -0.54
CA LYS A 64 20.68 -0.09 -0.59
C LYS A 64 20.02 1.23 -0.94
N GLU A 65 19.19 1.26 -1.98
CA GLU A 65 18.45 2.46 -2.40
C GLU A 65 17.51 2.97 -1.29
N ALA A 66 16.89 2.04 -0.56
CA ALA A 66 16.00 2.35 0.55
C ALA A 66 16.68 3.12 1.69
N GLN A 67 18.01 3.09 1.82
CA GLN A 67 18.71 3.79 2.92
C GLN A 67 18.58 5.32 2.83
N SER A 68 18.46 5.86 1.62
CA SER A 68 18.34 7.29 1.36
C SER A 68 17.07 7.67 0.59
N SER A 69 16.13 6.74 0.48
CA SER A 69 14.88 6.93 -0.27
C SER A 69 13.80 7.62 0.57
N ASN A 70 12.96 8.40 -0.11
CA ASN A 70 11.67 8.88 0.40
C ASN A 70 10.50 8.37 -0.49
N THR A 71 10.70 7.27 -1.23
CA THR A 71 9.70 6.63 -2.12
C THR A 71 9.33 5.23 -1.63
N PRO A 72 8.65 5.11 -0.47
CA PRO A 72 8.36 3.83 0.16
C PRO A 72 7.55 2.85 -0.72
N ILE A 73 6.58 3.38 -1.46
CA ILE A 73 5.69 2.56 -2.32
C ILE A 73 6.47 1.99 -3.50
N SER A 74 7.31 2.79 -4.15
CA SER A 74 8.12 2.36 -5.29
C SER A 74 9.12 1.28 -4.89
N ALA A 75 9.75 1.40 -3.72
CA ALA A 75 10.69 0.38 -3.22
C ALA A 75 10.00 -0.97 -2.97
N GLN A 76 8.81 -0.97 -2.34
CA GLN A 76 8.00 -2.18 -2.18
C GLN A 76 7.56 -2.76 -3.53
N ALA A 77 7.13 -1.91 -4.47
CA ALA A 77 6.63 -2.34 -5.77
C ALA A 77 7.69 -3.09 -6.58
N GLN A 78 8.97 -2.68 -6.53
CA GLN A 78 10.05 -3.39 -7.22
C GLN A 78 10.17 -4.86 -6.78
N LEU A 79 10.13 -5.11 -5.46
CA LEU A 79 10.20 -6.47 -4.92
C LEU A 79 8.91 -7.26 -5.19
N THR A 80 7.76 -6.58 -5.10
CA THR A 80 6.44 -7.18 -5.37
C THR A 80 6.32 -7.62 -6.84
N HIS A 81 6.77 -6.80 -7.79
CA HIS A 81 6.77 -7.17 -9.22
C HIS A 81 7.63 -8.40 -9.51
N LEU A 82 8.77 -8.55 -8.85
CA LEU A 82 9.60 -9.76 -9.00
C LEU A 82 8.89 -10.99 -8.42
N ALA A 83 8.23 -10.84 -7.26
CA ALA A 83 7.44 -11.89 -6.64
C ALA A 83 6.24 -12.34 -7.51
N GLU A 84 5.56 -11.38 -8.14
CA GLU A 84 4.48 -11.61 -9.11
C GLU A 84 4.99 -12.35 -10.34
N ALA A 85 6.12 -11.96 -10.90
CA ALA A 85 6.73 -12.65 -12.04
C ALA A 85 7.08 -14.11 -11.69
N MET A 86 7.59 -14.37 -10.48
CA MET A 86 7.84 -15.74 -10.00
C MET A 86 6.55 -16.56 -9.90
N ASN A 87 5.47 -15.98 -9.37
CA ASN A 87 4.17 -16.63 -9.26
C ASN A 87 3.55 -16.91 -10.62
N GLU A 88 3.67 -15.96 -11.57
CA GLU A 88 3.16 -16.11 -12.93
C GLU A 88 3.87 -17.26 -13.66
N VAL A 89 5.20 -17.35 -13.56
CA VAL A 89 5.96 -18.46 -14.16
C VAL A 89 5.61 -19.78 -13.49
N ALA A 90 5.48 -19.82 -12.16
CA ALA A 90 5.04 -21.01 -11.43
C ALA A 90 3.65 -21.48 -11.89
N GLY A 91 2.69 -20.57 -12.05
CA GLY A 91 1.35 -20.86 -12.59
C GLY A 91 1.43 -21.48 -13.98
N LYS A 92 2.17 -20.85 -14.90
CA LYS A 92 2.37 -21.36 -16.27
C LYS A 92 3.00 -22.75 -16.32
N ILE A 93 3.95 -23.05 -15.42
CA ILE A 93 4.55 -24.40 -15.31
C ILE A 93 3.47 -25.41 -14.92
N ARG A 94 2.66 -25.12 -13.88
CA ARG A 94 1.58 -26.02 -13.44
C ARG A 94 0.55 -26.25 -14.55
N ASP A 95 0.09 -25.19 -15.20
CA ASP A 95 -0.91 -25.27 -16.28
C ASP A 95 -0.39 -26.10 -17.46
N THR A 96 0.89 -25.94 -17.80
CA THR A 96 1.53 -26.70 -18.88
C THR A 96 1.62 -28.19 -18.54
N LEU A 97 1.94 -28.54 -17.30
CA LEU A 97 1.99 -29.93 -16.83
C LEU A 97 0.60 -30.58 -16.88
N ILE A 98 -0.42 -29.87 -16.38
CA ILE A 98 -1.82 -30.32 -16.42
C ILE A 98 -2.28 -30.56 -17.86
N THR A 99 -2.03 -29.61 -18.77
CA THR A 99 -2.41 -29.71 -20.19
C THR A 99 -1.73 -30.89 -20.88
N GLN A 100 -0.51 -31.26 -20.46
CA GLN A 100 0.20 -32.42 -20.97
C GLN A 100 -0.21 -33.74 -20.29
N GLY A 101 -1.14 -33.72 -19.34
CA GLY A 101 -1.51 -34.90 -18.54
C GLY A 101 -0.37 -35.42 -17.66
N LYS A 102 0.61 -34.57 -17.34
CA LYS A 102 1.79 -34.92 -16.56
C LYS A 102 1.66 -34.41 -15.13
N LYS A 103 2.10 -35.23 -14.18
CA LYS A 103 2.40 -34.75 -12.84
C LYS A 103 3.80 -34.10 -12.84
N PRO A 104 4.04 -33.08 -11.99
CA PRO A 104 5.38 -32.57 -11.81
C PRO A 104 6.27 -33.70 -11.29
N ASP A 105 7.48 -33.83 -11.84
CA ASP A 105 8.51 -34.68 -11.24
C ASP A 105 9.16 -33.94 -10.05
N VAL A 106 10.02 -34.66 -9.31
CA VAL A 106 10.69 -34.10 -8.11
C VAL A 106 11.44 -32.79 -8.41
N THR A 107 12.06 -32.68 -9.59
CA THR A 107 12.79 -31.46 -9.99
C THR A 107 11.83 -30.29 -10.22
N ALA A 108 10.70 -30.54 -10.89
CA ALA A 108 9.66 -29.54 -11.10
C ALA A 108 8.99 -29.12 -9.78
N GLU A 109 8.75 -30.04 -8.86
CA GLU A 109 8.22 -29.74 -7.52
C GLU A 109 9.18 -28.83 -6.75
N GLN A 110 10.47 -29.19 -6.68
CA GLN A 110 11.50 -28.37 -6.03
C GLN A 110 11.60 -26.96 -6.61
N LEU A 111 11.48 -26.82 -7.95
CA LEU A 111 11.52 -25.53 -8.61
C LEU A 111 10.28 -24.68 -8.27
N LEU A 112 9.09 -25.27 -8.26
CA LEU A 112 7.85 -24.60 -7.89
C LEU A 112 7.87 -24.14 -6.43
N ASP A 113 8.40 -24.97 -5.53
CA ASP A 113 8.58 -24.63 -4.12
C ASP A 113 9.60 -23.50 -3.95
N ALA A 114 10.72 -23.55 -4.68
CA ALA A 114 11.72 -22.49 -4.66
C ALA A 114 11.13 -21.13 -5.10
N LEU A 115 10.33 -21.12 -6.18
CA LEU A 115 9.63 -19.91 -6.63
C LEU A 115 8.64 -19.40 -5.60
N GLY A 116 7.82 -20.28 -5.01
CA GLY A 116 6.83 -19.89 -3.99
C GLY A 116 7.49 -19.31 -2.74
N ASN A 117 8.59 -19.93 -2.28
CA ASN A 117 9.36 -19.46 -1.14
C ASN A 117 10.04 -18.12 -1.44
N ALA A 118 10.66 -17.96 -2.61
CA ALA A 118 11.30 -16.71 -3.03
C ALA A 118 10.28 -15.57 -3.18
N SER A 119 9.14 -15.83 -3.81
CA SER A 119 8.05 -14.87 -3.93
C SER A 119 7.56 -14.39 -2.56
N SER A 120 7.32 -15.32 -1.63
CA SER A 120 6.88 -14.99 -0.26
C SER A 120 7.92 -14.14 0.49
N ARG A 121 9.21 -14.45 0.36
CA ARG A 121 10.30 -13.64 0.94
C ARG A 121 10.35 -12.23 0.37
N LEU A 122 10.23 -12.09 -0.95
CA LEU A 122 10.25 -10.79 -1.63
C LEU A 122 9.08 -9.89 -1.20
N VAL A 123 7.88 -10.46 -1.06
CA VAL A 123 6.70 -9.74 -0.56
C VAL A 123 6.95 -9.22 0.86
N GLU A 124 7.46 -10.08 1.74
CA GLU A 124 7.71 -9.69 3.13
C GLU A 124 8.84 -8.65 3.24
N GLN A 125 9.93 -8.84 2.49
CA GLN A 125 11.01 -7.86 2.41
C GLN A 125 10.51 -6.52 1.87
N GLY A 126 9.62 -6.52 0.86
CA GLY A 126 9.01 -5.30 0.32
C GLY A 126 8.23 -4.51 1.37
N LYS A 127 7.45 -5.21 2.21
CA LYS A 127 6.75 -4.56 3.34
C LYS A 127 7.74 -3.98 4.34
N GLN A 128 8.76 -4.72 4.73
CA GLN A 128 9.76 -4.27 5.69
C GLN A 128 10.51 -3.03 5.19
N VAL A 129 10.95 -3.05 3.92
CA VAL A 129 11.61 -1.89 3.29
C VAL A 129 10.71 -0.65 3.32
N ARG A 130 9.43 -0.79 3.02
CA ARG A 130 8.47 0.32 3.10
C ARG A 130 8.32 0.86 4.52
N ILE A 131 8.18 -0.03 5.51
CA ILE A 131 8.09 0.35 6.93
C ILE A 131 9.33 1.14 7.33
N ASP A 132 10.51 0.64 6.98
CA ASP A 132 11.77 1.28 7.36
C ASP A 132 11.94 2.66 6.70
N ILE A 133 11.61 2.79 5.41
CA ILE A 133 11.64 4.09 4.71
C ILE A 133 10.68 5.06 5.41
N ILE A 134 9.47 4.62 5.74
CA ILE A 134 8.48 5.48 6.41
C ILE A 134 9.00 5.95 7.77
N LEU A 135 9.52 5.05 8.62
CA LEU A 135 9.97 5.39 9.97
C LEU A 135 11.19 6.32 9.99
N ARG A 136 12.02 6.31 8.95
CA ARG A 136 13.20 7.20 8.83
C ARG A 136 12.89 8.59 8.31
N ASN A 137 11.77 8.76 7.61
CA ASN A 137 11.40 10.03 7.00
C ASN A 137 10.34 10.77 7.84
N PRO A 138 10.13 12.08 7.61
CA PRO A 138 9.12 12.83 8.35
C PRO A 138 7.69 12.24 8.25
N PRO A 139 6.86 12.40 9.30
CA PRO A 139 5.57 11.76 9.39
C PRO A 139 4.50 12.48 8.56
N GLU A 140 3.87 11.75 7.64
CA GLU A 140 2.71 12.20 6.89
C GLU A 140 1.50 11.32 7.24
N GLU A 141 0.27 11.83 7.07
CA GLU A 141 -0.93 11.08 7.47
C GLU A 141 -1.03 9.69 6.82
N ALA A 142 -0.74 9.58 5.52
CA ALA A 142 -0.78 8.31 4.79
C ALA A 142 0.29 7.31 5.24
N ARG A 143 1.41 7.82 5.78
CA ARG A 143 2.49 7.00 6.33
C ARG A 143 2.10 6.43 7.68
N ILE A 144 1.49 7.25 8.55
CA ILE A 144 0.96 6.81 9.83
C ILE A 144 -0.17 5.80 9.63
N ASP A 145 -1.08 6.06 8.69
CA ASP A 145 -2.14 5.12 8.32
C ASP A 145 -1.57 3.76 7.88
N TYR A 146 -0.58 3.78 6.99
CA TYR A 146 0.09 2.55 6.57
C TYR A 146 0.75 1.83 7.76
N LEU A 147 1.56 2.50 8.57
CA LEU A 147 2.19 1.89 9.75
C LEU A 147 1.16 1.29 10.71
N LYS A 148 0.03 1.98 10.92
CA LYS A 148 -1.06 1.52 11.78
C LYS A 148 -1.70 0.25 11.21
N SER A 149 -1.96 0.20 9.90
CA SER A 149 -2.49 -0.98 9.21
C SER A 149 -1.55 -2.20 9.27
N GLN A 150 -0.24 -1.96 9.35
CA GLN A 150 0.78 -3.00 9.48
C GLN A 150 1.09 -3.37 10.94
N GLY A 151 0.36 -2.82 11.92
CA GLY A 151 0.60 -3.06 13.34
C GLY A 151 1.95 -2.54 13.85
N GLN A 152 2.59 -1.61 13.13
CA GLN A 152 3.92 -1.09 13.44
C GLN A 152 3.89 0.09 14.39
N VAL A 153 2.72 0.72 14.59
CA VAL A 153 2.55 1.80 15.55
C VAL A 153 1.29 1.65 16.40
N ASP A 154 1.40 2.10 17.65
CA ASP A 154 0.26 2.43 18.49
C ASP A 154 0.00 3.95 18.48
N ILE A 155 -1.25 4.32 18.73
CA ILE A 155 -1.67 5.71 18.85
C ILE A 155 -2.41 5.82 20.17
N LEU A 156 -2.00 6.75 21.01
CA LEU A 156 -2.54 6.93 22.35
C LEU A 156 -2.91 8.38 22.57
N LEU A 157 -4.09 8.59 23.16
CA LEU A 157 -4.54 9.90 23.61
C LEU A 157 -3.66 10.37 24.77
N VAL A 158 -3.11 11.57 24.69
CA VAL A 158 -2.47 12.22 25.83
C VAL A 158 -3.53 12.97 26.62
N GLU A 159 -3.75 12.58 27.87
CA GLU A 159 -4.90 13.08 28.64
C GLU A 159 -4.93 14.61 28.81
N GLY A 160 -6.14 15.16 28.67
CA GLY A 160 -6.43 16.57 28.86
C GLY A 160 -6.02 17.46 27.68
N ARG A 161 -6.89 18.43 27.37
CA ARG A 161 -6.55 19.57 26.52
C ARG A 161 -5.77 20.62 27.31
N ILE A 162 -4.86 21.29 26.62
CA ILE A 162 -4.06 22.38 27.21
C ILE A 162 -4.34 23.69 26.49
N LYS A 163 -4.55 24.77 27.25
CA LYS A 163 -4.73 26.11 26.68
C LYS A 163 -3.39 26.64 26.14
N LEU A 164 -3.38 27.14 24.92
CA LEU A 164 -2.23 27.76 24.27
C LEU A 164 -2.21 29.30 24.49
N LYS A 165 -1.15 30.00 24.04
CA LYS A 165 -1.00 31.46 24.26
C LYS A 165 -2.08 32.24 23.54
N HIS A 166 -2.46 31.75 22.37
CA HIS A 166 -3.48 32.37 21.54
C HIS A 166 -4.85 32.22 22.20
N ASP A 167 -5.66 33.28 22.11
CA ASP A 167 -7.03 33.24 22.56
C ASP A 167 -7.81 32.18 21.80
N ASN A 168 -8.64 31.42 22.52
CA ASN A 168 -9.47 30.35 21.97
C ASN A 168 -8.65 29.28 21.23
N ASP A 169 -7.48 28.90 21.77
CA ASP A 169 -6.70 27.80 21.23
C ASP A 169 -6.36 26.78 22.33
N TYR A 170 -6.96 25.60 22.21
CA TYR A 170 -6.77 24.46 23.09
C TYR A 170 -6.23 23.27 22.29
N LEU A 171 -5.17 22.65 22.79
CA LEU A 171 -4.50 21.55 22.12
C LEU A 171 -4.86 20.20 22.76
N GLN A 172 -5.40 19.28 21.97
CA GLN A 172 -5.42 17.85 22.25
C GLN A 172 -4.22 17.19 21.54
N GLU A 173 -3.50 16.33 22.27
CA GLU A 173 -2.34 15.63 21.73
C GLU A 173 -2.58 14.13 21.71
N TYR A 174 -2.03 13.46 20.70
CA TYR A 174 -1.88 12.02 20.63
C TYR A 174 -0.40 11.70 20.41
N VAL A 175 0.10 10.65 21.06
CA VAL A 175 1.43 10.12 20.79
C VAL A 175 1.31 8.94 19.83
N ILE A 176 2.18 8.90 18.83
CA ILE A 176 2.33 7.77 17.91
C ILE A 176 3.66 7.11 18.25
N ARG A 177 3.65 5.83 18.63
CA ARG A 177 4.88 5.11 19.00
C ARG A 177 5.04 3.84 18.19
N ASP A 178 6.29 3.50 17.92
CA ASP A 178 6.62 2.23 17.29
C ASP A 178 6.45 1.05 18.26
N THR A 179 6.70 -0.17 17.76
CA THR A 179 6.65 -1.42 18.53
C THR A 179 7.63 -1.47 19.70
N SER A 180 8.69 -0.65 19.69
CA SER A 180 9.63 -0.46 20.80
C SER A 180 9.15 0.55 21.84
N ARG A 181 7.94 1.10 21.67
CA ARG A 181 7.32 2.17 22.48
C ARG A 181 8.06 3.51 22.38
N LYS A 182 8.89 3.71 21.36
CA LYS A 182 9.53 5.00 21.08
C LYS A 182 8.56 5.89 20.32
N ALA A 183 8.41 7.14 20.74
CA ALA A 183 7.60 8.12 20.02
C ALA A 183 8.25 8.44 18.66
N VAL A 184 7.50 8.21 17.58
CA VAL A 184 7.91 8.49 16.20
C VAL A 184 7.25 9.75 15.65
N ALA A 185 6.10 10.15 16.20
CA ALA A 185 5.42 11.39 15.89
C ALA A 185 4.43 11.76 17.01
N TYR A 186 3.93 12.99 16.97
CA TYR A 186 2.80 13.45 17.75
C TYR A 186 1.74 14.03 16.82
N ALA A 187 0.46 13.76 17.10
CA ALA A 187 -0.65 14.42 16.43
C ALA A 187 -1.26 15.48 17.34
N HIS A 188 -1.48 16.65 16.78
CA HIS A 188 -1.88 17.88 17.46
C HIS A 188 -3.19 18.38 16.85
N PHE A 189 -4.24 18.40 17.66
CA PHE A 189 -5.57 18.87 17.31
C PHE A 189 -5.90 20.14 18.10
N HIS A 190 -6.24 21.21 17.40
CA HIS A 190 -6.59 22.51 17.96
C HIS A 190 -8.10 22.66 18.10
N TYR A 191 -8.53 23.33 19.16
CA TYR A 191 -9.94 23.54 19.50
C TYR A 191 -10.18 24.96 20.01
N PRO A 192 -11.34 25.56 19.73
CA PRO A 192 -11.72 26.88 20.24
C PRO A 192 -11.92 26.91 21.77
N ALA A 193 -12.37 25.80 22.37
CA ALA A 193 -12.63 25.70 23.81
C ALA A 193 -12.21 24.35 24.40
N GLN A 194 -12.09 24.31 25.73
CA GLN A 194 -11.69 23.12 26.46
C GLN A 194 -12.67 21.95 26.28
N ASP A 195 -13.96 22.24 26.19
CA ASP A 195 -15.09 21.30 26.11
C ASP A 195 -15.65 21.13 24.69
N THR A 196 -15.03 21.74 23.67
CA THR A 196 -15.45 21.58 22.27
C THR A 196 -15.53 20.08 21.90
N PRO A 197 -16.56 19.59 21.20
CA PRO A 197 -16.60 18.19 20.77
C PRO A 197 -15.36 17.78 19.96
N ASN A 198 -14.90 16.52 20.10
CA ASN A 198 -13.68 16.04 19.42
C ASN A 198 -13.74 16.19 17.89
N ALA A 199 -14.90 15.98 17.27
CA ALA A 199 -15.08 16.15 15.83
C ALA A 199 -15.06 17.63 15.36
N SER A 200 -15.15 18.59 16.29
CA SER A 200 -15.23 20.03 16.00
C SER A 200 -13.88 20.73 16.21
N TYR A 201 -12.78 20.05 15.89
CA TYR A 201 -11.44 20.64 15.91
C TYR A 201 -11.29 21.70 14.80
N SER A 202 -10.48 22.73 15.05
CA SER A 202 -10.21 23.82 14.09
C SER A 202 -9.05 23.49 13.14
N ALA A 203 -8.04 22.78 13.63
CA ALA A 203 -6.89 22.33 12.86
C ALA A 203 -6.31 21.04 13.42
N ALA A 204 -5.73 20.20 12.56
CA ALA A 204 -5.06 18.97 12.96
C ALA A 204 -3.79 18.75 12.14
N HIS A 205 -2.70 18.39 12.81
CA HIS A 205 -1.40 18.22 12.17
C HIS A 205 -0.46 17.29 12.96
N LEU A 206 0.57 16.80 12.28
CA LEU A 206 1.63 15.97 12.82
C LEU A 206 2.86 16.82 13.17
N LYS A 207 3.55 16.39 14.23
CA LYS A 207 4.80 16.96 14.73
C LYS A 207 5.87 15.88 14.82
N LEU A 208 7.09 16.29 14.47
CA LEU A 208 8.30 15.51 14.76
C LEU A 208 8.50 15.42 16.29
N PRO A 209 9.04 14.30 16.81
CA PRO A 209 9.29 14.15 18.25
C PRO A 209 10.13 15.27 18.86
N GLU A 210 11.14 15.74 18.13
CA GLU A 210 12.05 16.83 18.55
C GLU A 210 11.35 18.19 18.52
N GLN A 211 10.30 18.32 17.72
CA GLN A 211 9.53 19.56 17.54
C GLN A 211 8.20 19.58 18.30
N ARG A 212 7.92 18.55 19.10
CA ARG A 212 6.67 18.38 19.87
C ARG A 212 6.22 19.66 20.58
N TYR A 213 7.15 20.47 21.08
CA TYR A 213 6.83 21.67 21.86
C TYR A 213 7.26 23.00 21.23
N LEU A 214 7.74 23.03 19.99
CA LEU A 214 8.28 24.28 19.41
C LEU A 214 7.21 25.36 19.22
N ASN A 215 5.97 24.98 18.92
CA ASN A 215 4.86 25.94 18.73
C ASN A 215 4.31 26.51 20.06
N PHE A 216 4.73 26.02 21.22
CA PHE A 216 4.33 26.58 22.51
C PHE A 216 5.15 27.84 22.88
N ARG A 217 6.32 28.00 22.25
CA ARG A 217 7.16 29.19 22.37
C ARG A 217 6.78 30.14 21.25
N SER A 218 6.71 31.43 21.56
CA SER A 218 6.44 32.44 20.54
C SER A 218 7.52 32.35 19.46
N LEU A 219 7.12 32.25 18.19
CA LEU A 219 8.05 32.36 17.06
C LEU A 219 8.77 33.72 17.06
N ALA A 220 8.24 34.70 17.79
CA ALA A 220 8.86 36.03 17.98
C ALA A 220 10.23 35.99 18.66
N ASP A 221 10.55 34.92 19.41
CA ASP A 221 11.83 34.78 20.13
C ASP A 221 12.86 33.95 19.34
N MET A 222 12.55 33.53 18.11
CA MET A 222 13.43 32.67 17.29
C MET A 222 14.00 33.40 16.07
N PRO A 223 15.27 33.15 15.71
CA PRO A 223 15.84 33.69 14.48
C PRO A 223 15.05 33.19 13.26
N GLU A 224 14.87 34.03 12.24
CA GLU A 224 14.06 33.75 11.05
C GLU A 224 14.42 32.42 10.36
N SER A 225 15.70 32.04 10.40
CA SER A 225 16.19 30.76 9.86
C SER A 225 15.63 29.51 10.54
N ARG A 226 15.15 29.61 11.78
CA ARG A 226 14.49 28.49 12.51
C ARG A 226 12.97 28.47 12.30
N VAL A 227 12.35 29.60 11.99
CA VAL A 227 10.90 29.68 11.71
C VAL A 227 10.55 28.88 10.46
N LEU A 228 11.41 28.90 9.45
CA LEU A 228 11.28 28.10 8.22
C LEU A 228 11.52 26.59 8.41
N ALA A 229 12.08 26.15 9.55
CA ALA A 229 12.41 24.75 9.82
C ALA A 229 11.35 23.98 10.60
N VAL A 230 10.22 24.61 10.97
CA VAL A 230 9.13 23.94 11.69
C VAL A 230 8.37 23.01 10.75
N TYR A 231 8.44 21.71 11.01
CA TYR A 231 7.69 20.70 10.28
C TYR A 231 6.20 20.79 10.62
N TYR A 232 5.38 20.74 9.58
CA TYR A 232 3.93 20.75 9.65
C TYR A 232 3.37 19.82 8.57
N ALA A 233 2.71 18.74 8.98
CA ALA A 233 1.97 17.88 8.06
C ALA A 233 0.51 17.79 8.50
N ARG A 234 -0.41 18.25 7.66
CA ARG A 234 -1.85 18.29 7.97
C ARG A 234 -2.42 16.88 8.14
N ILE A 235 -3.36 16.74 9.07
CA ILE A 235 -4.23 15.57 9.18
C ILE A 235 -5.58 15.92 8.54
N SER A 236 -5.98 15.14 7.54
CA SER A 236 -7.26 15.29 6.85
C SER A 236 -8.42 14.85 7.74
N THR A 237 -9.61 15.36 7.44
CA THR A 237 -10.86 14.92 8.09
C THR A 237 -11.13 13.43 7.88
N ARG A 238 -10.71 12.88 6.72
CA ARG A 238 -10.83 11.46 6.38
C ARG A 238 -10.08 10.57 7.37
N LEU A 239 -8.88 10.97 7.79
CA LEU A 239 -8.02 10.17 8.67
C LEU A 239 -8.06 10.59 10.14
N ALA A 240 -8.63 11.75 10.47
CA ALA A 240 -8.76 12.23 11.84
C ALA A 240 -9.52 11.23 12.73
N GLU A 241 -10.71 10.80 12.30
CA GLU A 241 -11.55 9.87 13.07
C GLU A 241 -10.91 8.48 13.22
N PRO A 242 -10.60 7.74 12.14
CA PRO A 242 -10.12 6.36 12.25
C PRO A 242 -8.73 6.23 12.89
N LEU A 243 -7.88 7.26 12.80
CA LEU A 243 -6.55 7.21 13.42
C LEU A 243 -6.50 7.78 14.83
N PHE A 244 -7.31 8.81 15.14
CA PHE A 244 -7.12 9.59 16.35
C PHE A 244 -8.39 9.75 17.19
N LEU A 245 -9.48 10.29 16.64
CA LEU A 245 -10.63 10.68 17.48
C LEU A 245 -11.39 9.49 18.09
N SER A 246 -11.31 8.31 17.46
CA SER A 246 -11.85 7.05 17.98
C SER A 246 -10.89 6.33 18.95
N VAL A 247 -9.71 6.87 19.25
CA VAL A 247 -8.74 6.25 20.17
C VAL A 247 -9.23 6.35 21.61
N THR A 248 -9.43 5.19 22.25
CA THR A 248 -9.86 5.10 23.65
C THR A 248 -8.71 4.87 24.63
N GLN A 249 -7.59 4.34 24.15
CA GLN A 249 -6.40 4.13 24.98
C GLN A 249 -5.72 5.48 25.24
N SER A 250 -5.49 5.78 26.51
CA SER A 250 -4.89 7.03 26.94
C SER A 250 -3.62 6.81 27.76
N ILE A 251 -2.81 7.86 27.84
CA ILE A 251 -1.72 7.97 28.79
C ILE A 251 -1.84 9.29 29.55
N PRO A 252 -1.47 9.30 30.85
CA PRO A 252 -1.43 10.53 31.60
C PRO A 252 -0.45 11.49 30.95
N ARG A 253 -0.85 12.76 30.86
CA ARG A 253 0.06 13.83 30.45
C ARG A 253 1.15 13.99 31.51
N ARG A 254 2.31 13.38 31.28
CA ARG A 254 3.47 13.54 32.15
C ARG A 254 4.05 14.95 31.94
N SER A 255 4.06 15.74 33.01
CA SER A 255 4.51 17.12 33.04
C SER A 255 5.96 17.26 32.55
N ARG A 256 6.20 18.21 31.65
CA ARG A 256 7.34 19.11 31.82
C ARG A 256 6.71 20.38 32.39
N GLN A 257 6.86 20.60 33.70
CA GLN A 257 6.36 21.81 34.34
C GLN A 257 6.73 23.02 33.48
N GLN A 258 5.76 23.92 33.32
CA GLN A 258 5.78 25.12 32.49
C GLN A 258 5.68 24.88 30.97
N TYR A 259 4.44 24.65 30.52
CA TYR A 259 4.01 25.27 29.27
C TYR A 259 3.67 26.74 29.56
N TRP A 260 4.70 27.53 29.89
CA TRP A 260 4.84 28.99 29.74
C TRP A 260 6.28 29.40 29.97
#